data_AF-A0A364GS29-F1
#
_entry.id   AF-A0A364GS29-F1
#
_cell.length_a   1.000
_cell.length_b   1.000
_cell.length_c   1.000
_cell.angle_alpha   90.00
_cell.angle_beta   90.00
_cell.angle_gamma   90.00
#
_symmetry.space_group_name_H-M   'P 1'
#
loop_
_entity.id
_entity.type
_entity.pdbx_description
1 polymer ?
#
loop_
_entity_poly.entity_id
_entity_poly.type
_entity_poly.pdbx_seq_one_letter_code
_entity_poly.pdbx_strand_id
1 'polypeptide(L)' 'MKLGELLKSRRESLGMTLDDVADATGSSKSYVWELEAGRSYKMGLPLAARFAVALGLQVSMMAAAALESEAIAARAGEGQ' A
#
# COMPACT_ATOMS: atom_id res chain seq x y z
N MET A 1 -1.16 0.26 -11.93
CA MET A 1 -0.08 0.48 -10.94
C MET A 1 -0.38 -0.38 -9.72
N LYS A 2 0.60 -1.11 -9.19
CA LYS A 2 0.34 -1.94 -7.99
C LYS A 2 0.26 -1.06 -6.74
N LEU A 3 -0.51 -1.51 -5.74
CA LEU A 3 -0.62 -0.83 -4.45
C LEU A 3 0.74 -0.49 -3.84
N GLY A 4 1.68 -1.44 -3.82
CA GLY A 4 3.02 -1.21 -3.26
C GLY A 4 3.81 -0.11 -3.96
N GLU A 5 3.69 -0.02 -5.29
CA GLU A 5 4.35 1.02 -6.10
C GLU A 5 3.75 2.40 -5.81
N LEU A 6 2.43 2.49 -5.68
CA LEU A 6 1.73 3.72 -5.30
C LEU A 6 2.19 4.22 -3.93
N LEU A 7 2.22 3.33 -2.94
CA LEU A 7 2.63 3.66 -1.57
C LEU A 7 4.08 4.15 -1.53
N LYS A 8 4.98 3.39 -2.15
CA LYS A 8 6.41 3.73 -2.21
C LYS A 8 6.65 5.07 -2.89
N SER A 9 6.05 5.28 -4.06
CA SER A 9 6.20 6.52 -4.82
C SER A 9 5.72 7.73 -4.02
N ARG A 10 4.57 7.62 -3.33
CA ARG A 10 4.07 8.72 -2.50
C ARG A 10 4.93 8.97 -1.28
N ARG A 11 5.32 7.92 -0.56
CA ARG A 11 6.23 8.03 0.58
C ARG A 11 7.52 8.76 0.19
N GLU A 12 8.16 8.35 -0.90
CA GLU A 12 9.40 8.97 -1.40
C GLU A 12 9.17 10.42 -1.85
N SER A 13 8.04 10.72 -2.50
CA SER A 13 7.71 12.10 -2.89
C SER A 13 7.49 13.05 -1.70
N LEU A 14 7.12 12.51 -0.54
CA LEU A 14 6.95 13.23 0.72
C LEU A 14 8.23 13.27 1.56
N GLY A 15 9.31 12.62 1.12
CA GLY A 15 10.56 12.52 1.88
C GLY A 15 10.44 11.67 3.15
N MET A 16 9.41 10.85 3.26
CA MET A 16 9.14 10.02 4.44
C MET A 16 9.97 8.73 4.43
N THR A 17 10.45 8.32 5.59
CA THR A 17 11.03 7.00 5.81
C THR A 17 9.93 5.95 6.02
N LEU A 18 10.29 4.67 6.02
CA LEU A 18 9.35 3.59 6.34
C LEU A 18 8.83 3.69 7.79
N ASP A 19 9.67 4.16 8.71
CA ASP A 19 9.29 4.37 10.11
C ASP A 19 8.27 5.52 10.23
N ASP A 20 8.47 6.63 9.51
CA ASP A 20 7.52 7.76 9.53
C ASP A 20 6.11 7.33 9.09
N VAL A 21 6.01 6.49 8.05
CA VAL A 21 4.73 5.96 7.58
C VAL A 21 4.14 4.94 8.56
N ALA A 22 4.99 4.12 9.17
CA ALA A 22 4.56 3.16 10.19
C ALA A 22 3.91 3.90 11.37
N ASP A 23 4.59 4.91 11.90
CA ASP A 23 4.10 5.74 13.01
C ASP A 23 2.81 6.49 12.62
N ALA A 24 2.76 7.11 11.43
CA ALA A 24 1.59 7.85 10.97
C ALA A 24 0.34 6.98 10.74
N THR A 25 0.53 5.69 10.45
CA THR A 25 -0.57 4.74 10.16
C THR A 25 -0.90 3.83 11.34
N GLY A 26 -0.08 3.84 12.39
CA GLY A 26 -0.15 2.87 13.49
C GLY A 26 0.14 1.44 13.02
N SER A 27 1.05 1.31 12.05
CA SER A 27 1.52 0.03 11.50
C SER A 27 2.93 -0.29 12.01
N SER A 28 3.42 -1.51 11.76
CA SER A 28 4.85 -1.80 11.91
C SER A 28 5.63 -1.42 10.66
N LYS A 29 6.90 -1.03 10.82
CA LYS A 29 7.82 -0.78 9.69
C LYS A 29 7.87 -1.96 8.71
N SER A 30 7.94 -3.18 9.23
CA SER A 30 7.95 -4.41 8.43
C SER A 30 6.69 -4.53 7.57
N TYR A 31 5.52 -4.20 8.12
CA TYR A 31 4.27 -4.25 7.37
C TYR A 31 4.24 -3.20 6.24
N VAL A 32 4.69 -1.97 6.50
CA VAL A 32 4.81 -0.94 5.45
C VAL A 32 5.73 -1.44 4.31
N TRP A 33 6.86 -2.03 4.66
CA TRP A 33 7.79 -2.57 3.67
C TRP A 33 7.21 -3.76 2.89
N GLU A 34 6.47 -4.67 3.54
CA GLU A 34 5.79 -5.78 2.86
C GLU A 34 4.75 -5.29 1.85
N LEU A 35 4.02 -4.23 2.19
CA LEU A 35 3.10 -3.57 1.27
C LEU A 35 3.85 -2.99 0.06
N GLU A 36 4.90 -2.21 0.30
CA GLU A 36 5.71 -1.60 -0.79
C GLU A 36 6.40 -2.64 -1.67
N ALA A 37 6.84 -3.76 -1.10
CA ALA A 37 7.41 -4.87 -1.83
C ALA A 37 6.38 -5.71 -2.59
N GLY A 38 5.08 -5.40 -2.45
CA GLY A 38 3.99 -6.17 -3.07
C GLY A 38 3.81 -7.57 -2.49
N ARG A 39 4.36 -7.85 -1.30
CA ARG A 39 4.15 -9.12 -0.58
C ARG A 39 2.76 -9.19 0.05
N SER A 40 2.17 -8.03 0.32
CA SER A 40 0.80 -7.90 0.79
C SER A 40 0.09 -6.79 0.02
N TYR A 41 -1.17 -7.03 -0.29
CA TYR A 41 -2.09 -6.02 -0.85
C TYR A 41 -3.42 -5.99 -0.10
N LYS A 42 -3.61 -6.90 0.87
CA LYS A 42 -4.84 -7.03 1.65
C LYS A 42 -4.70 -6.19 2.91
N MET A 43 -5.42 -5.08 2.96
CA MET A 43 -5.57 -4.24 4.15
C MET A 43 -7.04 -3.94 4.38
N GLY A 44 -7.45 -3.88 5.64
CA GLY A 44 -8.81 -3.45 6.00
C GLY A 44 -9.05 -1.99 5.66
N LEU A 45 -10.30 -1.62 5.37
CA LEU A 45 -10.68 -0.25 5.02
C LEU A 45 -10.20 0.83 6.02
N PRO A 46 -10.28 0.62 7.36
CA PRO A 46 -9.77 1.61 8.31
C PRO A 46 -8.27 1.87 8.15
N LEU A 47 -7.50 0.82 7.87
CA LEU A 47 -6.05 0.94 7.66
C LEU A 47 -5.75 1.62 6.33
N ALA A 48 -6.46 1.24 5.26
CA ALA A 48 -6.36 1.92 3.96
C ALA A 48 -6.65 3.41 4.07
N ALA A 49 -7.65 3.81 4.87
CA ALA A 49 -7.96 5.21 5.12
C ALA A 49 -6.83 5.94 5.87
N ARG A 50 -6.19 5.31 6.87
CA ARG A 50 -5.02 5.88 7.55
C ARG A 50 -3.85 6.11 6.59
N PHE A 51 -3.55 5.13 5.75
CA PHE A 51 -2.52 5.27 4.71
C PHE A 51 -2.87 6.39 3.73
N ALA A 52 -4.13 6.48 3.31
CA ALA A 52 -4.59 7.53 2.41
C ALA A 52 -4.36 8.93 3.02
N VAL A 53 -4.74 9.12 4.29
CA VAL A 53 -4.53 10.38 5.01
C VAL A 53 -3.02 10.67 5.17
N ALA A 54 -2.23 9.70 5.63
CA ALA A 54 -0.80 9.88 5.88
C ALA A 54 0.00 10.23 4.61
N LEU A 55 -0.38 9.66 3.46
CA LEU A 55 0.32 9.83 2.18
C LEU A 55 -0.32 10.89 1.26
N GLY A 56 -1.32 11.61 1.75
CA GLY A 56 -2.05 12.61 0.96
C GLY A 56 -2.64 12.02 -0.31
N LEU A 57 -3.30 10.86 -0.19
CA LEU A 57 -3.95 10.11 -1.25
C LEU A 57 -5.48 10.08 -1.02
N GLN A 58 -6.22 9.89 -2.11
CA GLN A 58 -7.65 9.59 -2.01
C GLN A 58 -7.85 8.11 -1.70
N VAL A 59 -8.80 7.79 -0.82
CA VAL A 59 -9.14 6.39 -0.47
C VAL A 59 -9.60 5.60 -1.71
N SER A 60 -10.25 6.25 -2.67
CA SER A 60 -10.62 5.65 -3.96
C SER A 60 -9.42 5.17 -4.77
N MET A 61 -8.31 5.93 -4.76
CA MET A 61 -7.07 5.57 -5.43
C MET A 61 -6.40 4.35 -4.77
N MET A 62 -6.42 4.31 -3.43
CA MET A 62 -5.97 3.14 -2.67
C MET A 62 -6.79 1.89 -3.01
N ALA A 63 -8.12 2.02 -3.07
CA ALA A 63 -9.02 0.91 -3.41
C ALA A 63 -8.78 0.41 -4.84
N ALA A 64 -8.64 1.31 -5.82
CA ALA A 64 -8.34 0.95 -7.19
C ALA A 64 -7.01 0.19 -7.31
N ALA A 65 -5.96 0.67 -6.66
CA ALA A 65 -4.64 0.02 -6.69
C ALA A 65 -4.64 -1.35 -5.98
N ALA A 66 -5.43 -1.51 -4.91
CA ALA A 66 -5.59 -2.80 -4.22
C ALA A 66 -6.31 -3.83 -5.10
N LEU A 67 -7.40 -3.44 -5.78
CA LEU A 67 -8.12 -4.29 -6.73
C LEU A 67 -7.25 -4.67 -7.93
N GLU A 68 -6.43 -3.74 -8.42
CA GLU A 68 -5.48 -4.03 -9.50
C GLU A 68 -4.39 -5.03 -9.05
N SER A 69 -3.83 -4.85 -7.85
CA SER A 69 -2.89 -5.81 -7.26
C SER A 69 -3.50 -7.20 -7.09
N GLU A 70 -4.76 -7.29 -6.65
CA GLU A 70 -5.49 -8.55 -6.52
C GLU A 70 -5.69 -9.23 -7.88
N ALA A 71 -6.14 -8.49 -8.89
CA ALA A 71 -6.32 -9.01 -10.24
C ALA A 71 -5.00 -9.53 -10.84
N ILE A 72 -3.88 -8.83 -10.59
CA ILE A 72 -2.55 -9.28 -11.02
C ILE A 72 -2.14 -10.54 -10.26
N ALA A 73 -2.37 -10.61 -8.94
CA ALA A 73 -2.06 -11.79 -8.14
C ALA A 73 -2.87 -13.02 -8.57
N ALA A 74 -4.15 -12.85 -8.89
CA ALA A 74 -5.01 -13.91 -9.40
C ALA A 74 -4.46 -14.50 -10.71
N ARG A 75 -4.11 -13.64 -11.68
CA ARG A 75 -3.52 -14.07 -12.96
C ARG A 75 -2.18 -14.76 -12.80
N ALA A 76 -1.38 -14.38 -11.80
CA ALA A 76 -0.10 -15.02 -11.51
C ALA A 76 -0.25 -16.40 -10.87
N GLY A 77 -1.36 -16.65 -10.17
CA GLY A 77 -1.70 -17.93 -9.54
C GLY A 77 -2.33 -18.96 -10.50
N GLU A 78 -2.80 -18.54 -11.68
CA GLU A 78 -3.44 -19.42 -12.69
C GLU A 78 -2.44 -20.27 -13.50
N GLY A 79 -1.15 -20.24 -13.17
CA GLY A 79 -0.08 -20.97 -13.87
C GLY A 79 0.64 -22.06 -13.06
N GLN A 80 0.07 -22.51 -11.94
CA GLN A 80 0.61 -23.61 -11.11
C GLN A 80 -0.29 -24.83 -11.11
#